data_AF-Q9RVI0-F1
#
_entry.id   AF-Q9RVI0-F1
#
_cell.length_a   1.000
_cell.length_b   1.000
_cell.length_c   1.000
_cell.angle_alpha   90.00
_cell.angle_beta   90.00
_cell.angle_gamma   90.00
#
_symmetry.space_group_name_H-M   'P 1'
#
loop_
_entity.id
_entity.type
_entity.pdbx_description
1 polymer ?
#
loop_
_entity_poly.entity_id
_entity_poly.type
_entity_poly.pdbx_seq_one_letter_code
_entity_poly.pdbx_strand_id
1 'polypeptide(L)'
;MGRVAALLRRTRNSENCSRSHTPAMSLNPAEKQRTRQDLQANRQLCPLSDEAIATALGWTPGHLQATLQVTSHPADVWRLRDFLVQAIRESGGTPAPFSVLTDDKRGAAQGWFGSWTVPPTPRE
;
A
#
# COMPACT_ATOMS: atom_id res chain seq x y z
N MET A 1 15.23 14.37 -61.63
CA MET A 1 14.60 15.22 -60.60
C MET A 1 13.60 14.38 -59.82
N GLY A 2 13.74 14.25 -58.49
CA GLY A 2 12.75 13.64 -57.60
C GLY A 2 13.02 12.21 -57.13
N ARG A 3 13.92 12.03 -56.15
CA ARG A 3 14.09 10.78 -55.38
C ARG A 3 13.16 10.85 -54.16
N VAL A 4 12.35 9.84 -53.89
CA VAL A 4 11.75 9.63 -52.56
C VAL A 4 12.39 8.41 -51.91
N ALA A 5 13.10 8.69 -50.82
CA ALA A 5 13.92 7.77 -50.06
C ALA A 5 13.09 6.96 -49.06
N ALA A 6 13.54 5.74 -48.83
CA ALA A 6 13.04 4.84 -47.81
C ALA A 6 13.60 5.16 -46.41
N LEU A 7 12.95 4.52 -45.42
CA LEU A 7 13.52 4.04 -44.14
C LEU A 7 13.82 5.08 -43.04
N LEU A 8 13.10 5.00 -41.90
CA LEU A 8 13.59 4.46 -40.62
C LEU A 8 12.87 5.05 -39.38
N ARG A 9 12.52 4.11 -38.48
CA ARG A 9 12.61 4.17 -37.01
C ARG A 9 11.73 5.16 -36.23
N ARG A 10 10.78 4.54 -35.51
CA ARG A 10 10.70 4.51 -34.04
C ARG A 10 11.23 5.77 -33.33
N THR A 11 10.35 6.72 -33.06
CA THR A 11 10.55 7.70 -31.99
C THR A 11 9.87 7.19 -30.72
N ARG A 12 10.73 6.81 -29.78
CA ARG A 12 10.46 6.77 -28.35
C ARG A 12 10.54 8.22 -27.85
N ASN A 13 9.81 8.52 -26.78
CA ASN A 13 10.03 9.63 -25.84
C ASN A 13 9.32 10.97 -26.09
N SER A 14 8.54 11.39 -25.08
CA SER A 14 8.51 12.71 -24.44
C SER A 14 7.52 12.58 -23.26
N GLU A 15 8.01 12.32 -22.05
CA GLU A 15 8.46 13.33 -21.08
C GLU A 15 7.32 14.27 -20.67
N ASN A 16 6.86 14.13 -19.42
CA ASN A 16 6.42 15.31 -18.69
C ASN A 16 6.81 15.25 -17.21
N CYS A 17 7.43 16.36 -16.81
CA CYS A 17 7.89 16.78 -15.50
C CYS A 17 6.98 16.40 -14.33
N SER A 18 7.60 16.02 -13.21
CA SER A 18 7.75 16.95 -12.08
C SER A 18 8.72 16.39 -11.04
N ARG A 19 9.69 17.22 -10.65
CA ARG A 19 10.38 17.08 -9.36
C ARG A 19 9.33 17.25 -8.27
N SER A 20 8.82 16.14 -7.74
CA SER A 20 7.99 16.20 -6.55
C SER A 20 8.91 16.17 -5.34
N HIS A 21 9.11 17.34 -4.74
CA HIS A 21 9.25 17.47 -3.29
C HIS A 21 8.32 16.44 -2.66
N THR A 22 8.82 15.41 -1.97
CA THR A 22 7.97 14.30 -1.50
C THR A 22 6.93 14.88 -0.54
N PRO A 23 5.66 15.03 -0.96
CA PRO A 23 4.64 15.45 -0.02
C PRO A 23 4.33 14.24 0.85
N ALA A 24 4.19 14.46 2.16
CA ALA A 24 3.50 13.50 3.03
C ALA A 24 2.23 12.99 2.30
N MET A 25 2.13 11.66 2.15
CA MET A 25 1.39 10.96 1.08
C MET A 25 0.26 11.70 0.35
N SER A 26 0.41 11.80 -0.97
CA SER A 26 -0.71 11.71 -1.91
C SER A 26 -0.44 10.55 -2.87
N LEU A 27 -0.94 9.35 -2.56
CA LEU A 27 -0.94 8.26 -3.54
C LEU A 27 -1.77 8.67 -4.75
N ASN A 28 -1.23 8.46 -5.94
CA ASN A 28 -2.02 8.66 -7.16
C ASN A 28 -3.11 7.58 -7.29
N PRO A 29 -4.11 7.75 -8.17
CA PRO A 29 -5.21 6.78 -8.29
C PRO A 29 -4.76 5.33 -8.59
N ALA A 30 -3.70 5.15 -9.38
CA ALA A 30 -3.17 3.84 -9.70
C ALA A 30 -2.46 3.20 -8.49
N GLU A 31 -1.70 3.99 -7.74
CA GLU A 31 -1.06 3.55 -6.49
C GLU A 31 -2.11 3.18 -5.44
N LYS A 32 -3.18 3.97 -5.28
CA LYS A 32 -4.30 3.60 -4.40
C LYS A 32 -4.92 2.27 -4.80
N GLN A 33 -5.16 2.06 -6.10
CA GLN A 33 -5.72 0.81 -6.59
C GLN A 33 -4.79 -0.39 -6.32
N ARG A 34 -3.48 -0.23 -6.53
CA ARG A 34 -2.51 -1.29 -6.21
C ARG A 34 -2.45 -1.56 -4.71
N THR A 35 -2.41 -0.52 -3.87
CA THR A 35 -2.43 -0.69 -2.41
C THR A 35 -3.69 -1.41 -1.92
N ARG A 36 -4.87 -1.13 -2.50
CA ARG A 36 -6.10 -1.89 -2.21
C ARG A 36 -5.92 -3.37 -2.52
N GLN A 37 -5.39 -3.71 -3.69
CA GLN A 37 -5.16 -5.10 -4.09
C GLN A 37 -4.18 -5.79 -3.14
N ASP A 38 -3.07 -5.14 -2.80
CA ASP A 38 -2.06 -5.69 -1.89
C ASP A 38 -2.64 -5.91 -0.47
N LEU A 39 -3.45 -4.97 0.03
CA LEU A 39 -4.14 -5.11 1.32
C LEU A 39 -5.18 -6.23 1.31
N GLN A 40 -5.98 -6.33 0.24
CA GLN A 40 -6.99 -7.39 0.10
C GLN A 40 -6.34 -8.78 0.00
N ALA A 41 -5.22 -8.91 -0.72
CA ALA A 41 -4.48 -10.17 -0.79
C ALA A 41 -3.94 -10.58 0.59
N ASN A 42 -3.32 -9.65 1.33
CA ASN A 42 -2.84 -9.93 2.69
C ASN A 42 -4.00 -10.16 3.66
N ARG A 43 -5.14 -9.50 3.47
CA ARG A 43 -6.33 -9.75 4.28
C ARG A 43 -6.83 -11.18 4.13
N GLN A 44 -6.85 -11.73 2.92
CA GLN A 44 -7.23 -13.13 2.65
C GLN A 44 -6.25 -14.15 3.24
N LEU A 45 -4.98 -13.80 3.38
CA LEU A 45 -3.95 -14.64 4.00
C LEU A 45 -3.97 -14.57 5.54
N CYS A 46 -4.50 -13.46 6.10
CA CYS A 46 -4.56 -13.26 7.54
C CYS A 46 -5.64 -14.18 8.14
N PRO A 47 -5.29 -15.03 9.13
CA PRO A 47 -6.22 -15.99 9.70
C PRO A 47 -7.29 -15.36 10.61
N LEU A 48 -7.09 -14.12 11.05
CA LEU A 48 -8.02 -13.43 11.94
C LEU A 48 -9.31 -13.06 11.23
N SER A 49 -10.38 -12.91 12.01
CA SER A 49 -11.65 -12.32 11.55
C SER A 49 -11.54 -10.80 11.34
N ASP A 50 -12.42 -10.21 10.51
CA ASP A 50 -12.47 -8.75 10.34
C ASP A 50 -12.75 -8.03 11.66
N GLU A 51 -13.59 -8.64 12.50
CA GLU A 51 -13.93 -8.13 13.84
C GLU A 51 -12.72 -8.14 14.76
N ALA A 52 -11.94 -9.22 14.78
CA ALA A 52 -10.72 -9.30 15.59
C ALA A 52 -9.65 -8.30 15.14
N ILE A 53 -9.47 -8.11 13.83
CA ILE A 53 -8.57 -7.10 13.28
C ILE A 53 -9.01 -5.70 13.71
N ALA A 54 -10.30 -5.38 13.54
CA ALA A 54 -10.85 -4.08 13.91
C ALA A 54 -10.69 -3.83 15.41
N THR A 55 -11.06 -4.81 16.24
CA THR A 55 -10.95 -4.74 17.70
C THR A 55 -9.51 -4.55 18.16
N ALA A 56 -8.57 -5.32 17.62
CA ALA A 56 -7.15 -5.20 17.97
C ALA A 56 -6.60 -3.80 17.64
N LEU A 57 -7.03 -3.20 16.53
CA LEU A 57 -6.62 -1.86 16.11
C LEU A 57 -7.37 -0.72 16.81
N GLY A 58 -8.41 -1.03 17.59
CA GLY A 58 -9.30 -0.05 18.23
C GLY A 58 -10.22 0.65 17.24
N TRP A 59 -10.61 -0.05 16.17
CA TRP A 59 -11.39 0.45 15.05
C TRP A 59 -12.80 -0.12 15.02
N THR A 60 -13.71 0.58 14.35
CA THR A 60 -15.00 0.03 13.95
C THR A 60 -14.84 -0.83 12.69
N PRO A 61 -15.78 -1.77 12.42
CA PRO A 61 -15.76 -2.52 11.16
C PRO A 61 -15.77 -1.62 9.91
N GLY A 62 -16.50 -0.50 9.97
CA GLY A 62 -16.52 0.49 8.89
C GLY A 62 -15.18 1.17 8.65
N HIS A 63 -14.41 1.46 9.72
CA HIS A 63 -13.07 2.03 9.59
C HIS A 63 -12.08 1.02 9.01
N LEU A 64 -12.14 -0.26 9.43
CA LEU A 64 -11.35 -1.32 8.81
C LEU A 64 -11.63 -1.41 7.30
N GLN A 65 -12.90 -1.41 6.90
CA GLN A 65 -13.30 -1.45 5.49
C GLN A 65 -12.81 -0.21 4.73
N ALA A 66 -12.93 0.99 5.30
CA ALA A 66 -12.39 2.22 4.69
C ALA A 66 -10.86 2.14 4.48
N THR A 67 -10.14 1.56 5.44
CA THR A 67 -8.68 1.37 5.34
C THR A 67 -8.31 0.33 4.30
N LEU A 68 -9.03 -0.80 4.22
CA LEU A 68 -8.87 -1.80 3.16
C LEU A 68 -9.15 -1.21 1.76
N GLN A 69 -10.06 -0.25 1.66
CA GLN A 69 -10.36 0.49 0.43
C GLN A 69 -9.46 1.71 0.20
N VAL A 70 -8.49 1.98 1.09
CA VAL A 70 -7.54 3.10 1.00
C VAL A 70 -8.29 4.45 0.87
N THR A 71 -9.39 4.58 1.62
CA THR A 71 -10.17 5.82 1.73
C THR A 71 -10.05 6.48 3.11
N SER A 72 -9.43 5.79 4.08
CA SER A 72 -9.09 6.32 5.40
C SER A 72 -7.78 7.15 5.39
N HIS A 73 -7.33 7.58 6.58
CA HIS A 73 -6.11 8.35 6.72
C HIS A 73 -4.87 7.51 6.35
N PRO A 74 -3.87 8.06 5.62
CA PRO A 74 -2.69 7.28 5.19
C PRO A 74 -1.92 6.58 6.32
N ALA A 75 -1.91 7.15 7.54
CA ALA A 75 -1.30 6.50 8.70
C ALA A 75 -2.02 5.19 9.08
N ASP A 76 -3.35 5.15 8.97
CA ASP A 76 -4.13 3.94 9.23
C ASP A 76 -3.81 2.84 8.21
N VAL A 77 -3.60 3.21 6.95
CA VAL A 77 -3.22 2.27 5.88
C VAL A 77 -1.88 1.59 6.20
N TRP A 78 -0.89 2.35 6.69
CA TRP A 78 0.38 1.79 7.16
C TRP A 78 0.22 0.91 8.40
N ARG A 79 -0.63 1.34 9.34
CA ARG A 79 -0.89 0.58 10.57
C ARG A 79 -1.54 -0.77 10.26
N LEU A 80 -2.52 -0.79 9.36
CA LEU A 80 -3.17 -2.02 8.90
C LEU A 80 -2.19 -2.94 8.17
N ARG A 81 -1.35 -2.39 7.28
CA ARG A 81 -0.31 -3.15 6.58
C ARG A 81 0.60 -3.88 7.58
N ASP A 82 1.18 -3.16 8.52
CA ASP A 82 2.12 -3.77 9.47
C ASP A 82 1.42 -4.79 10.39
N PHE A 83 0.17 -4.53 10.78
CA PHE A 83 -0.63 -5.50 11.55
C PHE A 83 -0.90 -6.79 10.78
N LEU A 84 -1.32 -6.72 9.50
CA LEU A 84 -1.55 -7.90 8.68
C LEU A 84 -0.25 -8.70 8.48
N VAL A 85 0.87 -8.02 8.22
CA VAL A 85 2.18 -8.67 8.09
C VAL A 85 2.56 -9.41 9.38
N GLN A 86 2.34 -8.79 10.54
CA GLN A 86 2.60 -9.42 11.84
C GLN A 86 1.73 -10.65 12.05
N ALA A 87 0.41 -10.52 11.90
CA ALA A 87 -0.55 -11.59 12.14
C ALA A 87 -0.32 -12.82 11.24
N ILE A 88 0.00 -12.60 9.95
CA ILE A 88 0.34 -13.68 9.02
C ILE A 88 1.63 -14.39 9.44
N ARG A 89 2.67 -13.65 9.84
CA ARG A 89 3.95 -14.24 10.26
C ARG A 89 3.82 -15.03 11.56
N GLU A 90 3.09 -14.51 12.54
CA GLU A 90 2.89 -15.17 13.84
C GLU A 90 2.05 -16.45 13.72
N SER A 91 1.23 -16.58 12.68
CA SER A 91 0.51 -17.82 12.34
C SER A 91 1.32 -18.79 11.47
N GLY A 92 2.59 -18.48 11.18
CA GLY A 92 3.46 -19.31 10.34
C GLY A 92 3.25 -19.15 8.83
N GLY A 93 2.42 -18.19 8.42
CA GLY A 93 2.19 -17.84 7.02
C GLY A 93 3.26 -16.92 6.43
N THR A 94 3.19 -16.70 5.12
CA THR A 94 4.04 -15.74 4.40
C THR A 94 3.17 -14.61 3.83
N PRO A 95 3.40 -13.34 4.22
CA PRO A 95 2.66 -12.20 3.67
C PRO A 95 2.89 -12.04 2.18
N ALA A 96 1.86 -11.60 1.46
CA ALA A 96 2.01 -11.18 0.07
C ALA A 96 2.81 -9.86 0.00
N PRO A 97 3.69 -9.69 -0.99
CA PRO A 97 4.52 -8.49 -1.09
C PRO A 97 3.67 -7.25 -1.38
N PHE A 98 4.02 -6.13 -0.76
CA PHE A 98 3.45 -4.82 -1.09
C PHE A 98 4.26 -4.15 -2.19
N SER A 99 3.60 -3.78 -3.29
CA SER A 99 4.23 -3.13 -4.44
C SER A 99 4.39 -1.63 -4.24
N VAL A 100 3.44 -1.00 -3.55
CA VAL A 100 3.44 0.45 -3.28
C VAL A 100 3.96 0.77 -1.89
N LEU A 101 3.47 0.07 -0.86
CA LEU A 101 3.86 0.24 0.54
C LEU A 101 5.06 -0.67 0.87
N THR A 102 6.19 -0.41 0.21
CA THR A 102 7.42 -1.17 0.43
C THR A 102 8.02 -0.88 1.81
N ASP A 103 8.87 -1.78 2.30
CA ASP A 103 9.57 -1.59 3.57
C ASP A 103 10.48 -0.34 3.57
N ASP A 104 11.14 -0.08 2.43
CA ASP A 104 11.90 1.15 2.18
C ASP A 104 11.09 2.43 2.44
N LYS A 105 9.83 2.47 2.00
CA LYS A 105 8.95 3.64 2.20
C LYS A 105 8.39 3.74 3.62
N ARG A 106 8.49 2.68 4.43
CA ARG A 106 7.99 2.67 5.81
C ARG A 106 8.72 3.69 6.68
N GLY A 107 10.04 3.79 6.55
CA GLY A 107 10.84 4.76 7.30
C GLY A 107 10.47 6.21 6.99
N ALA A 108 10.30 6.53 5.70
CA ALA A 108 9.83 7.86 5.28
C ALA A 108 8.42 8.17 5.83
N ALA A 109 7.53 7.18 5.82
CA ALA A 109 6.19 7.33 6.37
C ALA A 109 6.18 7.61 7.87
N GLN A 110 7.07 7.00 8.65
CA GLN A 110 7.22 7.31 10.08
C GLN A 110 7.69 8.76 10.31
N GLY A 111 8.50 9.31 9.40
CA GLY A 111 8.89 10.72 9.42
C GLY A 111 7.73 11.69 9.15
N TRP A 112 6.71 11.28 8.40
CA TRP A 112 5.56 12.13 8.06
C TRP A 112 4.38 11.99 9.01
N PHE A 113 4.08 10.77 9.45
CA PHE A 113 2.88 10.45 10.22
C PHE A 113 3.18 10.16 11.69
N GLY A 114 4.46 10.21 12.07
CA GLY A 114 4.93 9.71 13.35
C GLY A 114 5.02 8.18 13.35
N SER A 115 5.65 7.64 14.40
CA SER A 115 5.63 6.20 14.65
C SER A 115 4.24 5.75 15.06
N TRP A 116 3.78 4.64 14.50
CA TRP A 116 2.57 3.94 14.96
C TRP A 116 2.93 2.67 15.72
N THR A 117 2.12 2.35 16.72
CA THR A 117 2.21 1.08 17.44
C THR A 117 1.32 0.04 16.77
N VAL A 118 1.91 -1.12 16.48
CA VAL A 118 1.19 -2.31 16.03
C VAL A 118 0.82 -3.12 17.28
N PRO A 119 -0.47 -3.33 17.56
CA PRO A 119 -0.89 -4.14 18.71
C PRO A 119 -0.49 -5.61 18.51
N PRO A 120 -0.33 -6.39 19.60
CA PRO A 120 -0.09 -7.82 19.49
C PRO A 120 -1.26 -8.52 18.78
N THR A 121 -0.96 -9.61 18.07
CA THR A 121 -1.99 -10.39 17.37
C THR A 121 -2.87 -11.10 18.41
N PRO A 122 -4.20 -10.93 18.38
CA PRO A 122 -5.10 -11.67 19.25
C PRO A 122 -5.01 -13.18 18.97
N ARG A 123 -5.25 -13.98 20.01
CA ARG A 123 -5.35 -15.44 19.88
C ARG A 123 -6.81 -15.81 19.75
N GLU A 124 -7.20 -16.31 18.58
CA GLU A 124 -8.51 -16.88 18.28
C GLU A 124 -8.40 -18.41 18.14
#